data_AF-I8ANC2-F1
#
_entry.id   AF-I8ANC2-F1
#
_cell.length_a   1.000
_cell.length_b   1.000
_cell.length_c   1.000
_cell.angle_alpha   90.00
_cell.angle_beta   90.00
_cell.angle_gamma   90.00
#
_symmetry.space_group_name_H-M   'P 1'
#
loop_
_entity.id
_entity.type
_entity.pdbx_description
1 polymer ?
#
loop_
_entity_poly.entity_id
_entity_poly.type
_entity_poly.pdbx_seq_one_letter_code
_entity_poly.pdbx_strand_id
1 'polypeptide(L)'
;MKTICSKSISLTQGASTFTIQKMTDLAHSLQAFQSNVFLCKNGITLQAKKLSGLVSFFLTLRKGESFLLITEGADAQPAIDQVMKYFSLPQATV
;
A
#
# COMPACT_ATOMS: atom_id res chain seq x y z
N MET A 1 16.43 16.18 5.38
CA MET A 1 17.07 15.19 4.49
C MET A 1 15.96 14.29 3.94
N LYS A 2 15.90 14.02 2.63
CA LYS A 2 14.87 13.11 2.09
C LYS A 2 15.29 11.67 2.34
N THR A 3 14.40 10.87 2.92
CA THR A 3 14.63 9.45 3.20
C THR A 3 13.82 8.62 2.23
N ILE A 4 14.37 7.50 1.77
CA ILE A 4 13.66 6.51 0.97
C ILE A 4 13.59 5.23 1.79
N CYS A 5 12.39 4.68 1.94
CA CYS A 5 12.15 3.37 2.54
C CYS A 5 11.45 2.46 1.54
N SER A 6 11.74 1.17 1.57
CA SER A 6 11.05 0.19 0.72
C SER A 6 10.84 -1.14 1.42
N LYS A 7 9.70 -1.80 1.16
CA LYS A 7 9.41 -3.16 1.63
C LYS A 7 8.70 -3.97 0.57
N SER A 8 9.13 -5.22 0.40
CA SER A 8 8.40 -6.21 -0.41
C SER A 8 7.25 -6.78 0.42
N ILE A 9 6.05 -6.80 -0.15
CA ILE A 9 4.84 -7.32 0.49
C ILE A 9 4.32 -8.48 -0.36
N SER A 10 4.20 -9.66 0.27
CA SER A 10 3.62 -10.84 -0.35
C SER A 10 2.16 -11.00 0.08
N LEU A 11 1.26 -11.16 -0.89
CA LEU A 11 -0.16 -11.36 -0.62
C LEU A 11 -0.45 -12.79 -0.21
N THR A 12 -0.64 -12.98 1.08
CA THR A 12 -1.04 -14.27 1.65
C THR A 12 -2.54 -14.56 1.46
N GLN A 13 -3.35 -13.51 1.31
CA GLN A 13 -4.80 -13.60 1.11
C GLN A 13 -5.21 -13.17 -0.30
N GLY A 14 -6.40 -13.61 -0.74
CA GLY A 14 -6.96 -13.26 -2.05
C GLY A 14 -7.44 -11.81 -2.15
N ALA A 15 -7.71 -11.35 -3.36
CA ALA A 15 -8.09 -9.95 -3.65
C ALA A 15 -9.38 -9.48 -2.94
N SER A 16 -10.24 -10.40 -2.48
CA SER A 16 -11.49 -10.11 -1.77
C SER A 16 -11.30 -9.35 -0.45
N THR A 17 -10.09 -9.34 0.10
CA THR A 17 -9.77 -8.62 1.34
C THR A 17 -9.58 -7.12 1.13
N PHE A 18 -9.35 -6.69 -0.11
CA PHE A 18 -9.20 -5.29 -0.50
C PHE A 18 -10.54 -4.75 -1.01
N THR A 19 -11.39 -4.34 -0.07
CA THR A 19 -12.65 -3.65 -0.40
C THR A 19 -12.39 -2.19 -0.75
N ILE A 20 -13.30 -1.57 -1.52
CA ILE A 20 -13.24 -0.12 -1.83
C ILE A 20 -13.16 0.72 -0.55
N GLN A 21 -13.87 0.32 0.51
CA GLN A 21 -13.80 0.99 1.81
C GLN A 21 -12.37 0.99 2.37
N LYS A 22 -11.72 -0.18 2.46
CA LYS A 22 -10.35 -0.29 2.98
C LYS A 22 -9.34 0.49 2.14
N MET A 23 -9.51 0.53 0.82
CA MET A 23 -8.66 1.33 -0.06
C MET A 23 -8.87 2.83 0.16
N THR A 24 -10.11 3.25 0.41
CA THR A 24 -10.46 4.63 0.72
C THR A 24 -9.85 5.06 2.05
N ASP A 25 -9.98 4.22 3.08
CA ASP A 25 -9.39 4.45 4.40
C ASP A 25 -7.86 4.54 4.31
N LEU A 26 -7.24 3.63 3.56
CA LEU A 26 -5.79 3.67 3.31
C LEU A 26 -5.38 4.97 2.62
N ALA A 27 -6.00 5.31 1.49
CA ALA A 27 -5.69 6.53 0.74
C ALA A 27 -5.85 7.78 1.60
N HIS A 28 -6.90 7.84 2.42
CA HIS A 28 -7.14 8.96 3.34
C HIS A 28 -6.06 9.03 4.42
N SER A 29 -5.73 7.91 5.07
CA SER A 29 -4.67 7.86 6.09
C SER A 29 -3.32 8.31 5.55
N LEU A 30 -3.04 8.00 4.27
CA LEU A 30 -1.79 8.39 3.63
C LEU A 30 -1.68 9.90 3.37
N GLN A 31 -2.79 10.64 3.31
CA GLN A 31 -2.76 12.10 3.12
C GLN A 31 -2.08 12.84 4.28
N ALA A 32 -2.04 12.24 5.48
CA ALA A 32 -1.39 12.83 6.65
C ALA A 32 0.14 12.94 6.50
N PHE A 33 0.75 12.17 5.59
CA PHE A 33 2.20 12.18 5.39
C PHE A 33 2.60 13.14 4.27
N GLN A 34 3.73 13.80 4.41
CA GLN A 34 4.32 14.60 3.32
C GLN A 34 5.01 13.72 2.28
N SER A 35 5.39 12.50 2.66
CA SER A 35 6.02 11.55 1.77
C SER A 35 5.14 11.15 0.59
N ASN A 36 5.82 10.91 -0.52
CA ASN A 36 5.27 10.14 -1.62
C ASN A 36 5.20 8.67 -1.21
N VAL A 37 4.15 7.99 -1.66
CA VAL A 37 3.93 6.57 -1.38
C VAL A 37 3.59 5.91 -2.70
N PHE A 38 4.41 4.93 -3.07
CA PHE A 38 4.32 4.23 -4.34
C PHE A 38 4.13 2.74 -4.13
N LEU A 39 3.33 2.13 -4.99
CA LEU A 39 3.24 0.69 -5.14
C LEU A 39 3.80 0.32 -6.51
N CYS A 40 4.68 -0.68 -6.56
CA CYS A 40 5.32 -1.14 -7.77
C CYS A 40 5.14 -2.64 -7.94
N LYS A 41 4.65 -3.05 -9.11
CA LYS A 41 4.53 -4.46 -9.50
C LYS A 41 4.70 -4.57 -11.01
N ASN A 42 5.51 -5.53 -11.46
CA ASN A 42 5.73 -5.83 -12.88
C ASN A 42 6.07 -4.58 -13.73
N GLY A 43 6.89 -3.68 -13.19
CA GLY A 43 7.26 -2.42 -13.84
C GLY A 43 6.19 -1.31 -13.79
N ILE A 44 4.98 -1.60 -13.33
CA ILE A 44 3.92 -0.59 -13.12
C ILE A 44 4.15 0.04 -11.75
N THR A 45 4.35 1.36 -11.72
CA THR A 45 4.48 2.17 -10.50
C THR A 45 3.31 3.12 -10.39
N LEU A 46 2.69 3.21 -9.22
CA LEU A 46 1.54 4.07 -8.98
C LEU A 46 1.54 4.73 -7.61
N GLN A 47 0.88 5.89 -7.54
CA GLN A 47 0.78 6.69 -6.33
C GLN A 47 -0.34 6.15 -5.41
N ALA A 48 0.04 5.64 -4.24
CA ALA A 48 -0.87 5.05 -3.27
C ALA A 48 -1.80 6.07 -2.58
N LYS A 49 -1.46 7.36 -2.64
CA LYS A 49 -2.29 8.44 -2.07
C LYS A 49 -3.55 8.71 -2.92
N LYS A 50 -3.61 8.21 -4.15
CA LYS A 50 -4.76 8.36 -5.05
C LYS A 50 -5.60 7.08 -5.02
N LEU A 51 -6.86 7.20 -4.62
CA LEU A 51 -7.78 6.06 -4.55
C LEU A 51 -7.85 5.30 -5.88
N SER A 52 -7.95 6.00 -7.01
CA SER A 52 -7.97 5.37 -8.34
C SER A 52 -6.73 4.51 -8.60
N GLY A 53 -5.55 4.98 -8.19
CA GLY A 53 -4.30 4.21 -8.30
C GLY A 53 -4.33 2.93 -7.45
N LEU A 54 -4.81 3.02 -6.21
CA LEU A 54 -4.97 1.85 -5.34
C LEU A 54 -5.95 0.84 -5.95
N VAL A 55 -7.14 1.29 -6.36
CA VAL A 55 -8.16 0.42 -6.95
C VAL A 55 -7.61 -0.32 -8.16
N SER A 56 -7.02 0.41 -9.12
CA SER A 56 -6.41 -0.21 -10.30
C SER A 56 -5.31 -1.21 -9.91
N PHE A 57 -4.47 -0.90 -8.94
CA PHE A 57 -3.41 -1.80 -8.49
C PHE A 57 -3.95 -3.10 -7.92
N PHE A 58 -4.86 -3.02 -6.95
CA PHE A 58 -5.37 -4.20 -6.24
C PHE A 58 -6.22 -5.11 -7.12
N LEU A 59 -6.87 -4.57 -8.16
CA LEU A 59 -7.53 -5.39 -9.18
C LEU A 59 -6.54 -6.24 -10.00
N THR A 60 -5.27 -5.83 -10.11
CA THR A 60 -4.22 -6.61 -10.79
C THR A 60 -3.50 -7.60 -9.89
N LEU A 61 -3.79 -7.60 -8.59
CA LEU A 61 -3.13 -8.44 -7.60
C LEU A 61 -3.85 -9.78 -7.43
N ARG A 62 -3.10 -10.88 -7.51
CA ARG A 62 -3.54 -12.26 -7.28
C ARG A 62 -2.91 -12.79 -5.99
N LYS A 63 -3.58 -13.78 -5.40
CA LYS A 63 -3.07 -14.49 -4.22
C LYS A 63 -1.68 -15.08 -4.54
N GLY A 64 -0.74 -14.92 -3.62
CA GLY A 64 0.63 -15.44 -3.75
C GLY A 64 1.58 -14.52 -4.53
N GLU A 65 1.10 -13.43 -5.12
CA GLU A 65 1.97 -12.44 -5.74
C GLU A 65 2.54 -11.46 -4.71
N SER A 66 3.68 -10.87 -5.07
CA SER A 66 4.34 -9.84 -4.27
C SER A 66 4.39 -8.52 -5.04
N PHE A 67 4.51 -7.44 -4.29
CA PHE A 67 4.77 -6.11 -4.84
C PHE A 67 5.70 -5.32 -3.92
N LEU A 68 6.26 -4.25 -4.47
CA LEU A 68 7.15 -3.35 -3.75
C LEU A 68 6.40 -2.10 -3.29
N LEU A 69 6.40 -1.86 -1.99
CA LEU A 69 6.00 -0.59 -1.39
C LEU A 69 7.24 0.30 -1.26
N ILE A 70 7.13 1.56 -1.71
CA ILE A 70 8.20 2.55 -1.63
C ILE A 70 7.62 3.83 -1.02
N THR A 71 8.33 4.42 -0.06
CA THR A 71 8.03 5.76 0.47
C THR A 71 9.23 6.67 0.32
N GLU A 72 9.00 7.91 -0.08
CA GLU A 72 10.03 8.92 -0.26
C GLU A 72 9.59 10.25 0.36
N GLY A 73 10.37 10.75 1.32
CA GLY A 73 10.11 12.04 1.97
C GLY A 73 10.72 12.15 3.37
N ALA A 74 10.36 13.21 4.08
CA ALA A 74 10.87 13.48 5.44
C ALA A 74 10.29 12.50 6.48
N ASP A 75 9.10 11.99 6.22
CA ASP A 75 8.34 11.06 7.06
C ASP A 75 8.14 9.69 6.39
N ALA A 76 9.09 9.28 5.55
CA ALA A 76 9.00 8.05 4.75
C ALA A 76 8.87 6.80 5.63
N GLN A 77 9.59 6.75 6.74
CA GLN A 77 9.55 5.63 7.67
C GLN A 77 8.19 5.53 8.40
N PRO A 78 7.66 6.58 9.05
CA PRO A 78 6.29 6.57 9.55
C PRO A 78 5.23 6.17 8.51
N ALA A 79 5.37 6.66 7.27
CA ALA A 79 4.45 6.32 6.18
C ALA A 79 4.51 4.84 5.81
N ILE A 80 5.71 4.24 5.73
CA ILE A 80 5.85 2.82 5.39
C ILE A 80 5.26 1.94 6.48
N ASP A 81 5.47 2.30 7.75
CA ASP A 81 4.97 1.54 8.89
C ASP A 81 3.44 1.61 8.97
N GLN A 82 2.84 2.75 8.63
CA GLN A 82 1.38 2.87 8.54
C GLN A 82 0.77 1.96 7.48
N VAL A 83 1.40 1.88 6.29
CA VAL A 83 0.93 0.98 5.23
C VAL A 83 1.12 -0.48 5.64
N MET A 84 2.25 -0.82 6.26
CA MET A 84 2.51 -2.20 6.70
C MET A 84 1.43 -2.69 7.67
N LYS A 85 0.91 -1.85 8.57
CA LYS A 85 -0.22 -2.22 9.45
C LYS A 85 -1.45 -2.70 8.68
N TYR A 86 -1.75 -2.12 7.51
CA TYR A 86 -2.86 -2.57 6.66
C TYR A 86 -2.67 -3.98 6.10
N PHE A 87 -1.41 -4.41 5.92
CA PHE A 87 -1.06 -5.72 5.35
C PHE A 87 -0.65 -6.76 6.38
N SER A 88 -0.30 -6.34 7.61
CA SER A 88 0.18 -7.23 8.69
C SER A 88 -0.92 -7.71 9.64
N LEU A 89 -2.17 -7.26 9.49
CA LEU A 89 -3.26 -7.69 10.37
C LEU A 89 -3.90 -8.99 9.85
N PRO A 90 -3.93 -10.10 10.63
CA PRO A 90 -4.91 -11.14 10.42
C PRO A 90 -6.29 -10.51 10.67
N GLN A 91 -7.05 -10.26 9.61
CA GLN A 91 -8.40 -9.75 9.78
C GLN A 91 -9.25 -10.86 10.38
N ALA A 92 -9.83 -10.57 11.55
CA ALA A 92 -10.71 -11.48 12.26
C ALA A 92 -11.81 -11.98 11.32
N THR A 93 -11.85 -13.30 11.14
CA THR A 93 -13.01 -14.01 10.61
C THR A 93 -14.17 -13.75 11.57
N VAL A 94 -15.27 -13.20 11.05
CA VAL A 94 -16.57 -13.13 11.75
C VAL A 94 -17.06 -14.53 12.04
#